data_AF-A0A3Q9QZ54-F1
#
_entry.id   AF-A0A3Q9QZ54-F1
#
_cell.length_a   1.000
_cell.length_b   1.000
_cell.length_c   1.000
_cell.angle_alpha   90.00
_cell.angle_beta   90.00
_cell.angle_gamma   90.00
#
_symmetry.space_group_name_H-M   'P 1'
#
loop_
_entity.id
_entity.type
_entity.pdbx_description
1 polymer ?
#
loop_
_entity_poly.entity_id
_entity_poly.type
_entity_poly.pdbx_seq_one_letter_code
_entity_poly.pdbx_strand_id
1 'polypeptide(L)'
;MSIVEGTKFQISQGIQGYYNHADSMTVVTNNGTTVQFTLGDGKGHGAMPIDHFNYLLKRSNLTIVPNKKALLNTENEEQIS
;
A
#
# COMPACT_ATOMS: atom_id res chain seq x y z
N MET A 1 9.43 3.14 5.78
CA MET A 1 8.43 3.65 4.81
C MET A 1 7.17 3.98 5.60
N SER A 2 6.67 5.21 5.50
CA SER A 2 5.47 5.61 6.24
C SER A 2 4.22 5.15 5.48
N ILE A 3 3.32 4.43 6.15
CA ILE A 3 2.05 3.97 5.56
C ILE A 3 1.05 5.10 5.73
N VAL A 4 0.73 5.76 4.62
CA VAL A 4 -0.14 6.94 4.58
C VAL A 4 -1.53 6.54 4.10
N GLU A 5 -2.57 7.14 4.69
CA GLU A 5 -3.95 7.00 4.23
C GLU A 5 -4.08 7.38 2.74
N GLY A 6 -4.91 6.64 2.00
CA GLY A 6 -5.06 6.78 0.56
C GLY A 6 -3.95 6.13 -0.29
N THR A 7 -2.90 5.58 0.33
CA THR A 7 -1.85 4.87 -0.43
C THR A 7 -2.41 3.58 -1.02
N LYS A 8 -2.22 3.39 -2.33
CA LYS A 8 -2.60 2.17 -3.06
C LYS A 8 -1.40 1.23 -3.15
N PHE A 9 -1.67 -0.05 -2.87
CA PHE A 9 -0.72 -1.15 -2.99
C PHE A 9 -1.24 -2.19 -3.96
N GLN A 10 -0.34 -2.76 -4.75
CA GLN A 10 -0.60 -3.93 -5.58
C GLN A 10 -0.36 -5.20 -4.78
N ILE A 11 -1.28 -6.16 -4.92
CA ILE A 11 -1.25 -7.46 -4.25
C ILE A 11 -0.62 -8.48 -5.19
N SER A 12 0.46 -9.12 -4.76
CA SER A 12 1.15 -10.17 -5.52
C SER A 12 0.24 -11.36 -5.78
N GLN A 13 0.28 -11.92 -7.00
CA GLN A 13 -0.62 -12.99 -7.46
C GLN A 13 -0.69 -14.18 -6.51
N GLY A 14 0.46 -14.59 -5.92
CA GLY A 14 0.54 -15.74 -5.02
C GLY A 14 -0.24 -15.61 -3.71
N ILE A 15 -0.69 -14.40 -3.33
CA ILE A 15 -1.47 -14.17 -2.10
C ILE A 15 -2.88 -13.63 -2.35
N GLN A 16 -3.29 -13.42 -3.61
CA GLN A 16 -4.61 -12.84 -3.93
C GLN A 16 -5.79 -13.68 -3.43
N GLY A 17 -5.61 -14.99 -3.25
CA GLY A 17 -6.63 -15.86 -2.66
C GLY A 17 -7.04 -15.47 -1.23
N TYR A 18 -6.17 -14.78 -0.49
CA TYR A 18 -6.49 -14.25 0.85
C TYR A 18 -7.25 -12.92 0.81
N TYR A 19 -7.36 -12.30 -0.37
CA TYR A 19 -7.90 -10.95 -0.56
C TYR A 19 -9.02 -10.95 -1.61
N ASN A 20 -9.90 -11.95 -1.60
CA ASN A 20 -11.03 -12.07 -2.54
C ASN A 20 -10.63 -11.92 -4.02
N HIS A 21 -9.42 -12.37 -4.38
CA HIS A 21 -8.85 -12.20 -5.71
C HIS A 21 -8.78 -10.72 -6.17
N ALA A 22 -8.63 -9.80 -5.23
CA ALA A 22 -8.31 -8.41 -5.53
C ALA A 22 -6.86 -8.28 -6.00
N ASP A 23 -6.64 -7.41 -6.98
CA ASP A 23 -5.32 -7.10 -7.51
C ASP A 23 -4.59 -6.02 -6.69
N SER A 24 -5.35 -5.29 -5.87
CA SER A 24 -4.89 -4.11 -5.16
C SER A 24 -5.68 -3.87 -3.88
N MET A 25 -5.08 -3.09 -2.99
CA MET A 25 -5.73 -2.55 -1.80
C MET A 25 -5.35 -1.09 -1.60
N THR A 26 -6.21 -0.32 -0.94
CA THR A 26 -5.98 1.08 -0.60
C THR A 26 -6.10 1.26 0.90
N VAL A 27 -5.10 1.88 1.52
CA VAL A 27 -5.14 2.21 2.96
C VAL A 27 -6.24 3.22 3.21
N VAL A 28 -7.12 2.92 4.16
CA VAL A 28 -8.19 3.83 4.60
C VAL A 28 -7.78 4.56 5.86
N THR A 29 -7.28 3.84 6.86
CA THR A 29 -6.77 4.43 8.10
C THR A 29 -5.51 3.73 8.58
N ASN A 30 -4.66 4.48 9.28
CA ASN A 30 -3.51 3.94 10.00
C ASN A 30 -3.38 4.65 11.37
N ASN A 31 -3.69 3.93 12.45
CA ASN A 31 -3.61 4.47 13.82
C ASN A 31 -2.32 4.07 14.55
N GLY A 32 -1.32 3.57 13.84
CA GLY A 32 -0.04 3.12 14.39
C GLY A 32 -0.06 1.71 15.00
N THR A 33 -1.23 1.10 15.17
CA THR A 33 -1.36 -0.31 15.61
C THR A 33 -1.97 -1.17 14.52
N THR A 34 -2.99 -0.65 13.85
CA THR A 34 -3.79 -1.36 12.85
C THR A 34 -3.88 -0.52 11.58
N VAL A 35 -3.75 -1.19 10.44
CA VAL A 35 -4.01 -0.63 9.11
C VAL A 35 -5.36 -1.15 8.64
N GLN A 36 -6.29 -0.25 8.37
CA GLN A 36 -7.53 -0.59 7.67
C GLN A 36 -7.37 -0.29 6.19
N PHE A 37 -7.95 -1.14 5.35
CA PHE A 37 -7.84 -1.02 3.90
C PHE A 37 -9.13 -1.44 3.19
N THR A 38 -9.31 -0.94 1.98
CA THR A 38 -10.29 -1.43 1.01
C THR A 38 -9.58 -2.25 -0.06
N LEU A 39 -10.27 -3.25 -0.60
CA LEU A 39 -9.82 -3.99 -1.76
C LEU A 39 -10.28 -3.30 -3.04
N GLY A 40 -9.48 -3.43 -4.10
CA GLY A 40 -9.81 -2.92 -5.43
C GLY A 40 -11.18 -3.40 -5.92
N ASP A 41 -11.81 -2.61 -6.79
CA ASP A 41 -13.08 -2.93 -7.44
C ASP A 41 -14.24 -3.22 -6.47
N GLY A 42 -14.20 -2.70 -5.25
CA GLY A 42 -15.25 -2.93 -4.25
C GLY A 42 -15.29 -4.37 -3.72
N LYS A 43 -14.21 -5.14 -3.90
CA LYS A 43 -14.13 -6.57 -3.50
C LYS A 43 -14.14 -6.80 -1.98
N GLY A 44 -14.09 -5.73 -1.18
CA GLY A 44 -14.26 -5.82 0.27
C GLY A 44 -13.41 -4.81 1.05
N HIS A 45 -13.39 -5.03 2.36
CA HIS A 45 -12.63 -4.24 3.33
C HIS A 45 -11.90 -5.18 4.27
N GLY A 46 -10.82 -4.72 4.86
CA GLY A 46 -10.05 -5.50 5.83
C GLY A 46 -9.29 -4.62 6.79
N ALA A 47 -8.76 -5.26 7.82
CA ALA A 47 -7.86 -4.65 8.78
C ALA A 47 -6.77 -5.65 9.15
N MET A 48 -5.56 -5.17 9.37
CA MET A 48 -4.45 -6.00 9.84
C MET A 48 -3.53 -5.22 10.78
N PRO A 49 -2.78 -5.88 11.67
CA PRO A 49 -1.75 -5.24 12.45
C PRO A 49 -0.70 -4.57 11.57
N ILE A 50 -0.17 -3.43 12.01
CA ILE A 50 0.89 -2.67 11.31
C ILE A 50 2.12 -3.55 11.03
N ASP A 51 2.45 -4.46 11.95
CA ASP A 51 3.58 -5.38 11.81
C ASP A 51 3.37 -6.40 10.69
N HIS A 52 2.14 -6.90 10.54
CA HIS A 52 1.81 -7.80 9.43
C HIS A 52 1.87 -7.07 8.10
N PHE A 53 1.36 -5.84 8.04
CA PHE A 53 1.46 -5.01 6.83
C PHE A 53 2.92 -4.79 6.43
N ASN A 54 3.78 -4.43 7.41
CA ASN A 54 5.21 -4.26 7.19
C ASN A 54 5.90 -5.55 6.75
N TYR A 55 5.50 -6.70 7.29
CA TYR A 55 5.98 -8.00 6.83
C TYR A 55 5.66 -8.26 5.36
N LEU A 56 4.42 -7.96 4.93
CA LEU A 56 4.01 -8.12 3.53
C LEU A 56 4.79 -7.21 2.57
N LEU A 57 5.08 -5.97 2.98
CA LEU A 57 5.96 -5.06 2.22
C LEU A 57 7.37 -5.63 2.07
N LYS A 58 7.97 -6.11 3.18
CA LYS A 58 9.33 -6.70 3.17
C LYS A 58 9.44 -7.96 2.29
N ARG A 59 8.35 -8.70 2.14
CA ARG A 59 8.27 -9.92 1.31
C ARG A 59 7.90 -9.65 -0.15
N SER A 60 7.73 -8.38 -0.53
CA SER A 60 7.23 -8.00 -1.86
C SER A 60 5.86 -8.64 -2.19
N ASN A 61 5.06 -8.91 -1.15
CA ASN A 61 3.68 -9.35 -1.27
C ASN A 61 2.73 -8.17 -1.51
N LEU A 62 3.11 -7.01 -0.97
CA LEU A 62 2.52 -5.71 -1.27
C LEU A 62 3.59 -4.80 -1.86
N THR A 63 3.26 -4.17 -2.98
CA THR A 63 4.14 -3.20 -3.64
C THR A 63 3.41 -1.88 -3.76
N ILE A 64 4.05 -0.78 -3.39
CA ILE A 64 3.44 0.55 -3.52
C ILE A 64 3.19 0.84 -5.00
N VAL A 65 1.98 1.27 -5.35
CA VAL A 65 1.69 1.78 -6.69
C VAL A 65 2.00 3.27 -6.64
N PRO A 66 3.06 3.75 -7.33
CA PRO A 66 3.40 5.16 -7.32
C PRO A 66 2.21 5.95 -7.89
N ASN A 67 1.65 6.85 -7.10
CA ASN A 67 0.68 7.78 -7.62
C ASN A 67 1.44 8.71 -8.57
N LYS A 68 0.99 8.90 -9.83
CA LYS A 68 1.71 9.71 -10.83
C LYS A 68 2.09 11.12 -10.34
N LYS A 69 1.40 11.65 -9.31
CA LYS A 69 1.71 12.93 -8.65
C LYS A 69 2.91 12.88 -7.70
N ALA A 70 3.26 11.74 -7.13
CA ALA A 70 4.37 11.61 -6.17
C ALA A 70 5.75 11.70 -6.83
N LEU A 71 5.86 11.37 -8.13
CA LEU A 71 7.10 11.47 -8.89
C LEU A 71 7.49 12.92 -9.21
N LEU A 72 6.51 13.85 -9.24
CA LEU A 72 6.74 15.27 -9.57
C LEU A 72 7.38 16.08 -8.43
N ASN A 73 7.48 15.53 -7.22
CA ASN A 73 8.10 16.22 -6.08
C ASN A 73 9.56 15.79 -5.82
N THR A 74 10.11 14.88 -6.63
CA THR A 74 11.48 14.37 -6.48
C THR A 74 12.50 15.02 -7.41
N GLU A 75 12.11 15.97 -8.25
CA GLU A 75 13.02 16.64 -9.20
C GLU A 75 13.57 18.00 -8.71
N ASN A 76 13.35 18.38 -7.44
CA ASN A 76 13.78 19.70 -6.92
C ASN A 76 14.93 19.68 -5.89
N GLU A 77 15.63 18.55 -5.72
CA GLU A 77 16.82 18.49 -4.84
C GLU A 77 18.06 17.89 -5.53
N GLU A 78 18.29 18.22 -6.81
CA GLU A 78 19.62 18.03 -7.41
C GLU A 78 20.13 19.30 -8.12
N GLN A 79 21.29 19.75 -7.62
CA GLN A 79 22.25 20.76 -8.14
C GLN A 79 21.85 22.22 -7.84
N ILE A 80 22.74 23.06 -7.28
CA ILE A 80 24.08 23.39 -7.80
C ILE A 80 25.08 23.63 -6.64
N SER A 81 26.26 22.99 -6.74
CA SER A 81 27.50 23.34 -6.04
C SER A 81 28.28 24.40 -6.81
#